data_AF-A0A525C026-F1
#
_entry.id   AF-A0A525C026-F1
#
_cell.length_a   1.000
_cell.length_b   1.000
_cell.length_c   1.000
_cell.angle_alpha   90.00
_cell.angle_beta   90.00
_cell.angle_gamma   90.00
#
_symmetry.space_group_name_H-M   'P 1'
#
loop_
_entity.id
_entity.type
_entity.pdbx_description
1 polymer ?
#
loop_
_entity_poly.entity_id
_entity_poly.type
_entity_poly.pdbx_seq_one_letter_code
_entity_poly.pdbx_strand_id
1 'polypeptide(L)'
;MLWKKALVVMMILSMFSLAACGGDGDGGGTPGSPDEVAQAVMDIYLEGLTTISGMAENPPSLEEAKAQLEPLKEDMITRLVELGKIRATMNESDQSAIDSALLSKFMGVDKEMFDKYNEVLAHYRSQDIGFANFLASINTITQYADFELLKEQEPEEAARLGIE
;
A
#
# COMPACT_ATOMS: atom_id res chain seq x y z
N MET A 1 -16.12 11.26 -13.98
CA MET A 1 -16.99 11.00 -12.80
C MET A 1 -16.84 9.58 -12.24
N LEU A 2 -15.72 8.90 -12.48
CA LEU A 2 -15.43 7.54 -11.99
C LEU A 2 -14.51 7.52 -10.76
N TRP A 3 -13.90 8.64 -10.39
CA TRP A 3 -12.92 8.72 -9.30
C TRP A 3 -13.55 8.81 -7.91
N LYS A 4 -14.87 9.01 -7.82
CA LYS A 4 -15.59 9.04 -6.54
C LYS A 4 -15.90 7.64 -5.98
N LYS A 5 -15.70 6.58 -6.76
CA LYS A 5 -15.99 5.20 -6.31
C LYS A 5 -14.82 4.53 -5.60
N ALA A 6 -13.58 4.92 -5.90
CA ALA A 6 -12.40 4.36 -5.23
C ALA A 6 -12.25 4.82 -3.77
N LEU A 7 -12.89 5.92 -3.37
CA LEU A 7 -12.75 6.49 -2.03
C LEU A 7 -13.77 5.96 -1.00
N VAL A 8 -14.74 5.13 -1.41
CA VAL A 8 -15.93 4.81 -0.59
C VAL A 8 -15.87 3.43 0.07
N VAL A 9 -14.90 2.58 -0.24
CA VAL A 9 -14.85 1.21 0.31
C VAL A 9 -14.15 1.14 1.68
N MET A 10 -13.50 2.21 2.15
CA MET A 10 -12.71 2.21 3.40
C MET A 10 -13.46 2.67 4.66
N MET A 11 -14.79 2.45 4.73
CA MET A 11 -15.59 2.74 5.93
C MET A 11 -16.67 1.67 6.15
N ILE A 12 -16.26 0.48 6.58
CA ILE A 12 -17.14 -0.37 7.41
C ILE A 12 -16.57 -0.34 8.83
N LEU A 13 -17.28 0.46 9.61
CA LEU A 13 -17.09 0.72 11.02
C LEU A 13 -17.47 -0.54 11.83
N SER A 14 -16.50 -1.17 12.48
CA SER A 14 -16.75 -2.15 13.54
C SER A 14 -16.22 -1.57 14.85
N MET A 15 -17.17 -1.14 15.70
CA MET A 15 -16.91 -0.69 17.07
C MET A 15 -16.54 -1.86 18.00
N PHE A 16 -15.81 -1.54 19.08
CA PHE A 16 -15.39 -2.36 20.24
C PHE A 16 -14.20 -3.31 19.97
N SER A 17 -13.12 -3.38 20.75
CA SER A 17 -12.88 -3.03 22.18
C SER A 17 -11.45 -2.53 22.43
N LEU A 18 -11.30 -1.80 23.55
CA LEU A 18 -10.02 -1.41 24.18
C LEU A 18 -9.22 -2.60 24.77
N ALA A 19 -7.92 -2.35 24.94
CA ALA A 19 -6.83 -3.16 25.53
C ALA A 19 -6.04 -3.98 24.48
N ALA A 20 -4.70 -4.00 24.44
CA ALA A 20 -3.74 -3.95 25.53
C ALA A 20 -2.33 -3.49 25.06
N CYS A 21 -1.42 -3.39 26.03
CA CYS A 21 -0.10 -2.76 26.01
C CYS A 21 0.97 -3.44 25.13
N GLY A 22 1.82 -2.61 24.54
CA GLY A 22 3.27 -2.55 24.80
C GLY A 22 4.15 -3.78 24.50
N GLY A 23 5.09 -3.59 23.58
CA GLY A 23 6.29 -4.42 23.46
C GLY A 23 7.34 -3.71 22.61
N ASP A 24 8.46 -3.32 23.23
CA ASP A 24 9.68 -2.86 22.57
C ASP A 24 10.23 -3.94 21.63
N GLY A 25 10.34 -3.63 20.33
CA GLY A 25 10.80 -4.55 19.29
C GLY A 25 12.28 -4.36 18.95
N ASP A 26 13.07 -5.40 19.21
CA ASP A 26 14.43 -5.61 18.70
C ASP A 26 14.38 -6.35 17.34
N GLY A 27 15.29 -5.98 16.44
CA GLY A 27 15.15 -6.11 14.99
C GLY A 27 15.38 -7.51 14.40
N GLY A 28 14.62 -7.81 13.35
CA GLY A 28 14.99 -8.79 12.31
C GLY A 28 14.15 -10.07 12.22
N GLY A 29 13.03 -10.18 12.95
CA GLY A 29 12.11 -11.31 12.86
C GLY A 29 10.96 -11.09 11.86
N THR A 30 10.36 -12.17 11.38
CA THR A 30 9.04 -12.14 10.73
C THR A 30 8.03 -11.45 11.67
N PRO A 31 7.24 -10.47 11.21
CA PRO A 31 6.20 -9.82 12.04
C PRO A 31 5.33 -10.85 12.76
N GLY A 32 5.24 -10.75 14.08
CA GLY A 32 4.56 -11.73 14.93
C GLY A 32 3.21 -11.25 15.48
N SER A 33 2.93 -9.95 15.38
CA SER A 33 1.71 -9.31 15.89
C SER A 33 0.97 -8.51 14.81
N PRO A 34 -0.34 -8.24 14.99
CA PRO A 34 -1.12 -7.41 14.07
C PRO A 34 -0.52 -6.02 13.78
N ASP A 35 0.01 -5.33 14.80
CA ASP A 35 0.60 -4.00 14.62
C ASP A 35 1.92 -4.07 13.85
N GLU A 36 2.76 -5.09 14.07
CA GLU A 36 3.99 -5.28 13.30
C GLU A 36 3.71 -5.58 11.83
N VAL A 37 2.68 -6.40 11.53
CA VAL A 37 2.27 -6.65 10.13
C VAL A 37 1.76 -5.36 9.50
N ALA A 38 0.89 -4.62 10.19
CA ALA A 38 0.37 -3.33 9.70
C ALA A 38 1.50 -2.31 9.48
N GLN A 39 2.49 -2.27 10.38
CA GLN A 39 3.66 -1.40 10.24
C GLN A 39 4.48 -1.79 9.03
N ALA A 40 4.78 -3.08 8.84
CA ALA A 40 5.56 -3.56 7.69
C ALA A 40 4.87 -3.26 6.35
N VAL A 41 3.54 -3.42 6.27
CA VAL A 41 2.76 -3.02 5.09
C VAL A 41 2.86 -1.52 4.85
N MET A 42 2.75 -0.71 5.91
CA MET A 42 2.83 0.75 5.82
C MET A 42 4.22 1.23 5.40
N ASP A 43 5.28 0.61 5.90
CA ASP A 43 6.67 0.96 5.56
C ASP A 43 6.91 0.77 4.06
N ILE A 44 6.43 -0.34 3.48
CA ILE A 44 6.50 -0.59 2.03
C ILE A 44 5.71 0.49 1.27
N TYR A 45 4.50 0.82 1.72
CA TYR A 45 3.70 1.85 1.08
C TYR A 45 4.38 3.24 1.11
N LEU A 46 4.93 3.63 2.26
CA LEU A 46 5.63 4.89 2.44
C LEU A 46 6.93 4.97 1.64
N GLU A 47 7.63 3.86 1.44
CA GLU A 47 8.79 3.78 0.55
C GLU A 47 8.42 4.21 -0.88
N GLY A 48 7.32 3.67 -1.41
CA GLY A 48 6.81 4.03 -2.74
C GLY A 48 6.36 5.49 -2.81
N LEU A 49 5.55 5.95 -1.85
CA LEU A 49 5.10 7.34 -1.79
C LEU A 49 6.26 8.33 -1.67
N THR A 50 7.24 8.04 -0.82
CA THR A 50 8.42 8.90 -0.60
C THR A 50 9.28 8.95 -1.86
N THR A 51 9.50 7.80 -2.50
CA THR A 51 10.28 7.73 -3.75
C THR A 51 9.64 8.57 -4.84
N ILE A 52 8.32 8.46 -5.04
CA ILE A 52 7.61 9.21 -6.09
C ILE A 52 7.54 10.69 -5.73
N SER A 53 7.10 11.04 -4.52
CA SER A 53 6.98 12.44 -4.09
C SER A 53 8.32 13.19 -4.08
N GLY A 54 9.43 12.50 -3.82
CA GLY A 54 10.79 13.05 -3.90
C GLY A 54 11.20 13.50 -5.31
N MET A 55 10.50 13.06 -6.36
CA MET A 55 10.76 13.48 -7.73
C MET A 55 10.12 14.83 -8.09
N ALA A 56 9.26 15.41 -7.24
CA ALA A 56 8.43 16.57 -7.60
C ALA A 56 9.25 17.81 -8.01
N GLU A 57 10.36 18.08 -7.33
CA GLU A 57 11.19 19.26 -7.60
C GLU A 57 12.03 19.14 -8.87
N ASN A 58 12.45 17.92 -9.22
CA ASN A 58 13.25 17.63 -10.40
C ASN A 58 12.86 16.27 -10.99
N PRO A 59 11.73 16.19 -11.71
CA PRO A 59 11.26 14.92 -12.26
C PRO A 59 12.27 14.38 -13.27
N PRO A 60 12.70 13.10 -13.16
CA PRO A 60 13.55 12.49 -14.16
C PRO A 60 12.81 12.37 -15.51
N SER A 61 13.54 12.06 -16.58
CA SER A 61 12.89 11.77 -17.86
C SER A 61 11.93 10.59 -17.73
N LEU A 62 10.94 10.49 -18.63
CA LEU A 62 9.98 9.39 -18.62
C LEU A 62 10.65 8.00 -18.65
N GLU A 63 11.74 7.87 -19.42
CA GLU A 63 12.49 6.61 -19.52
C GLU A 63 13.19 6.25 -18.20
N GLU A 64 13.87 7.22 -17.59
CA GLU A 64 14.52 7.04 -16.29
C GLU A 64 13.50 6.74 -15.18
N ALA A 65 12.36 7.44 -15.19
CA ALA A 65 11.28 7.22 -14.23
C ALA A 65 10.72 5.79 -14.33
N LYS A 66 10.47 5.29 -15.54
CA LYS A 66 10.03 3.91 -15.78
C LYS A 66 11.07 2.90 -15.30
N ALA A 67 12.33 3.09 -15.68
CA ALA A 67 13.44 2.22 -15.29
C ALA A 67 13.62 2.13 -13.76
N GLN A 68 13.28 3.20 -13.03
CA GLN A 68 13.34 3.21 -11.57
C GLN A 68 12.07 2.65 -10.90
N LEU A 69 10.88 3.04 -11.37
CA LEU A 69 9.64 2.82 -10.62
C LEU A 69 8.93 1.51 -10.96
N GLU A 70 9.13 0.96 -12.17
CA GLU A 70 8.58 -0.36 -12.53
C GLU A 70 9.20 -1.48 -11.66
N PRO A 71 10.53 -1.58 -11.51
CA PRO A 71 11.12 -2.58 -10.62
C PRO A 71 10.76 -2.36 -9.15
N LEU A 72 10.67 -1.09 -8.72
CA LEU A 72 10.27 -0.76 -7.34
C LEU A 72 8.86 -1.29 -7.04
N LYS A 73 7.90 -1.09 -7.95
CA LYS A 73 6.53 -1.59 -7.73
C LYS A 73 6.50 -3.12 -7.64
N GLU A 74 7.24 -3.83 -8.48
CA GLU A 74 7.30 -5.30 -8.41
C GLU A 74 7.98 -5.81 -7.11
N ASP A 75 9.01 -5.11 -6.61
CA ASP A 75 9.59 -5.40 -5.29
C ASP A 75 8.58 -5.19 -4.16
N MET A 76 7.86 -4.06 -4.18
CA MET A 76 6.80 -3.77 -3.22
C MET A 76 5.71 -4.85 -3.25
N ILE A 77 5.23 -5.24 -4.44
CA ILE A 77 4.26 -6.34 -4.60
C ILE A 77 4.78 -7.62 -3.98
N THR A 78 6.02 -8.00 -4.29
CA THR A 78 6.64 -9.22 -3.76
C THR A 78 6.66 -9.21 -2.22
N ARG A 79 7.10 -8.11 -1.61
CA ARG A 79 7.17 -7.97 -0.15
C ARG A 79 5.77 -7.95 0.49
N LEU A 80 4.80 -7.30 -0.15
CA LEU A 80 3.41 -7.25 0.34
C LEU A 80 2.73 -8.62 0.26
N VAL A 81 3.02 -9.41 -0.78
CA VAL A 81 2.53 -10.79 -0.89
C VAL A 81 3.07 -11.66 0.24
N GLU A 82 4.34 -11.52 0.63
CA GLU A 82 4.89 -12.23 1.80
C GLU A 82 4.17 -11.84 3.11
N LEU A 83 3.84 -10.56 3.28
CA LEU A 83 3.01 -10.10 4.41
C LEU A 83 1.57 -10.62 4.34
N GLY A 84 1.00 -10.72 3.14
CA GLY A 84 -0.31 -11.32 2.90
C GLY A 84 -0.34 -12.80 3.29
N LYS A 85 0.72 -13.56 3.01
CA LYS A 85 0.86 -14.95 3.48
C LYS A 85 0.87 -15.05 5.00
N ILE A 86 1.58 -14.15 5.68
CA ILE A 86 1.60 -14.11 7.15
C ILE A 86 0.19 -13.80 7.66
N ARG A 87 -0.44 -12.73 7.17
CA ARG A 87 -1.81 -12.34 7.53
C ARG A 87 -2.81 -13.48 7.35
N ALA A 88 -2.71 -14.24 6.25
CA ALA A 88 -3.60 -15.37 5.95
C ALA A 88 -3.49 -16.52 6.97
N THR A 89 -2.40 -16.62 7.73
CA THR A 89 -2.26 -17.60 8.83
C THR A 89 -2.85 -17.11 10.15
N MET A 90 -3.15 -15.81 10.27
CA MET A 90 -3.72 -15.21 11.48
C MET A 90 -5.23 -15.43 11.53
N ASN A 91 -5.80 -15.43 12.73
CA ASN A 91 -7.24 -15.54 12.91
C ASN A 91 -7.96 -14.24 12.49
N GLU A 92 -9.28 -14.30 12.29
CA GLU A 92 -10.09 -13.16 11.85
C GLU A 92 -9.96 -11.92 12.76
N SER A 93 -9.81 -12.12 14.08
CA SER A 93 -9.65 -11.02 15.03
C SER A 93 -8.33 -10.28 14.81
N ASP A 94 -7.25 -11.01 14.56
CA ASP A 94 -5.94 -10.43 14.27
C ASP A 94 -5.92 -9.74 12.91
N GLN A 95 -6.57 -10.32 11.90
CA GLN A 95 -6.73 -9.68 10.59
C GLN A 95 -7.50 -8.36 10.70
N SER A 96 -8.58 -8.32 11.47
CA SER A 96 -9.33 -7.07 11.72
C SER A 96 -8.51 -6.04 12.52
N ALA A 97 -7.64 -6.50 13.41
CA ALA A 97 -6.71 -5.63 14.13
C ALA A 97 -5.65 -5.02 13.18
N ILE A 98 -5.15 -5.78 12.20
CA ILE A 98 -4.27 -5.27 11.13
C ILE A 98 -4.99 -4.15 10.35
N ASP A 99 -6.24 -4.39 9.92
CA ASP A 99 -7.00 -3.40 9.14
C ASP A 99 -7.19 -2.10 9.91
N SER A 100 -7.52 -2.21 11.20
CA SER A 100 -7.69 -1.05 12.10
C SER A 100 -6.38 -0.28 12.29
N ALA A 101 -5.27 -0.99 12.47
CA ALA A 101 -3.95 -0.38 12.62
C ALA A 101 -3.52 0.30 11.31
N LEU A 102 -3.73 -0.33 10.14
CA LEU A 102 -3.47 0.26 8.83
C LEU A 102 -4.26 1.55 8.63
N LEU A 103 -5.56 1.55 8.93
CA LEU A 103 -6.39 2.76 8.82
C LEU A 103 -5.84 3.91 9.67
N SER A 104 -5.43 3.61 10.91
CA SER A 104 -4.82 4.61 11.79
C SER A 104 -3.51 5.16 11.22
N LYS A 105 -2.67 4.31 10.63
CA LYS A 105 -1.39 4.71 10.03
C LYS A 105 -1.61 5.54 8.76
N PHE A 106 -2.57 5.19 7.91
CA PHE A 106 -2.95 5.98 6.73
C PHE A 106 -3.41 7.40 7.09
N MET A 107 -4.18 7.55 8.18
CA MET A 107 -4.59 8.89 8.67
C MET A 107 -3.41 9.74 9.15
N GLY A 108 -2.28 9.12 9.50
CA GLY A 108 -1.07 9.81 9.94
C GLY A 108 -0.12 10.21 8.82
N VAL A 109 -0.39 9.83 7.56
CA VAL A 109 0.47 10.20 6.43
C VAL A 109 0.40 11.70 6.18
N ASP A 110 1.57 12.31 5.98
CA ASP A 110 1.69 13.73 5.72
C ASP A 110 0.96 14.14 4.43
N LYS A 111 0.10 15.15 4.53
CA LYS A 111 -0.61 15.73 3.39
C LYS A 111 0.38 16.30 2.35
N GLU A 112 1.49 16.90 2.77
CA GLU A 112 2.46 17.48 1.83
C GLU A 112 3.07 16.41 0.91
N MET A 113 3.31 15.20 1.44
CA MET A 113 3.77 14.06 0.66
C MET A 113 2.78 13.70 -0.45
N PHE A 114 1.48 13.69 -0.16
CA PHE A 114 0.45 13.45 -1.16
C PHE A 114 0.33 14.57 -2.18
N ASP A 115 0.50 15.83 -1.78
CA ASP A 115 0.49 16.97 -2.70
C ASP A 115 1.63 16.81 -3.73
N LYS A 116 2.86 16.55 -3.26
CA LYS A 116 4.04 16.31 -4.13
C LYS A 116 3.87 15.07 -5.02
N TYR A 117 3.33 13.99 -4.49
CA TYR A 117 2.98 12.80 -5.27
C TYR A 117 2.01 13.13 -6.42
N ASN A 118 0.98 13.95 -6.15
CA ASN A 118 0.02 14.38 -7.16
C ASN A 118 0.64 15.30 -8.23
N GLU A 119 1.63 16.13 -7.86
CA GLU A 119 2.40 16.93 -8.83
C GLU A 119 3.15 16.03 -9.82
N VAL A 120 3.79 14.97 -9.33
CA VAL A 120 4.51 14.00 -10.17
C VAL A 120 3.55 13.24 -11.09
N LEU A 121 2.38 12.82 -10.56
CA LEU A 121 1.33 12.24 -11.39
C LEU A 121 0.88 13.19 -12.51
N ALA A 122 0.67 14.47 -12.20
CA ALA A 122 0.25 15.46 -13.17
C ALA A 122 1.33 15.69 -14.25
N HIS A 123 2.60 15.75 -13.83
CA HIS A 123 3.75 15.87 -14.73
C HIS A 123 3.78 14.74 -15.76
N TYR A 124 3.77 13.48 -15.31
CA TYR A 124 3.84 12.34 -16.23
C TYR A 124 2.55 12.10 -17.01
N ARG A 125 1.38 12.49 -16.49
CA ARG A 125 0.11 12.37 -17.23
C ARG A 125 0.13 13.15 -18.55
N SER A 126 0.85 14.27 -18.60
CA SER A 126 1.00 15.07 -19.83
C SER A 126 1.88 14.39 -20.88
N GLN A 127 2.72 13.44 -20.48
CA GLN A 127 3.68 12.74 -21.34
C GLN A 127 3.21 11.34 -21.73
N ASP A 128 2.70 10.59 -20.75
CA ASP A 128 2.25 9.21 -20.90
C ASP A 128 1.15 8.91 -19.86
N ILE A 129 -0.09 8.79 -20.33
CA ILE A 129 -1.24 8.49 -19.48
C ILE A 129 -1.16 7.08 -18.87
N GLY A 130 -0.55 6.12 -19.59
CA GLY A 130 -0.35 4.76 -19.10
C GLY A 130 0.60 4.74 -17.91
N PHE A 131 1.71 5.46 -18.01
CA PHE A 131 2.65 5.61 -16.90
C PHE A 131 2.04 6.37 -15.72
N ALA A 132 1.26 7.43 -15.95
CA ALA A 132 0.56 8.11 -14.87
C ALA A 132 -0.48 7.21 -14.16
N ASN A 133 -1.15 6.31 -14.89
CA ASN A 133 -2.04 5.31 -14.30
C ASN A 133 -1.26 4.24 -13.52
N PHE A 134 -0.10 3.82 -14.04
CA PHE A 134 0.83 2.95 -13.31
C PHE A 134 1.23 3.57 -11.96
N LEU A 135 1.66 4.83 -11.95
CA LEU A 135 1.98 5.53 -10.70
C LEU A 135 0.76 5.61 -9.78
N ALA A 136 -0.41 5.98 -10.32
CA ALA A 136 -1.64 6.11 -9.53
C ALA A 136 -2.04 4.79 -8.81
N SER A 137 -1.68 3.64 -9.37
CA SER A 137 -1.95 2.32 -8.78
C SER A 137 -1.18 2.06 -7.47
N ILE A 138 -0.14 2.83 -7.16
CA ILE A 138 0.55 2.75 -5.86
C ILE A 138 -0.42 3.05 -4.70
N ASN A 139 -1.47 3.84 -4.93
CA ASN A 139 -2.47 4.15 -3.91
C ASN A 139 -3.25 2.92 -3.40
N THR A 140 -3.30 1.84 -4.17
CA THR A 140 -4.00 0.61 -3.79
C THR A 140 -3.06 -0.57 -3.56
N ILE A 141 -1.73 -0.35 -3.61
CA ILE A 141 -0.76 -1.44 -3.55
C ILE A 141 -0.82 -2.26 -2.26
N THR A 142 -1.30 -1.70 -1.15
CA THR A 142 -1.45 -2.46 0.10
C THR A 142 -2.46 -3.61 -0.01
N GLN A 143 -3.33 -3.62 -1.02
CA GLN A 143 -4.24 -4.74 -1.29
C GLN A 143 -3.49 -6.06 -1.52
N TYR A 144 -2.22 -6.02 -1.93
CA TYR A 144 -1.40 -7.23 -2.11
C TYR A 144 -1.06 -7.95 -0.79
N ALA A 145 -1.28 -7.29 0.36
CA ALA A 145 -1.23 -7.91 1.68
C ALA A 145 -2.62 -8.36 2.19
N ASP A 146 -3.66 -8.25 1.37
CA ASP A 146 -5.03 -8.66 1.64
C ASP A 146 -5.54 -9.56 0.51
N PHE A 147 -5.36 -10.87 0.64
CA PHE A 147 -5.68 -11.79 -0.45
C PHE A 147 -7.18 -11.86 -0.77
N GLU A 148 -8.06 -11.66 0.21
CA GLU A 148 -9.50 -11.61 -0.05
C GLU A 148 -9.86 -10.33 -0.82
N LEU A 149 -9.33 -9.19 -0.39
CA LEU A 149 -9.53 -7.92 -1.11
C LEU A 149 -8.91 -7.95 -2.52
N LEU A 150 -7.71 -8.52 -2.67
CA LEU A 150 -7.05 -8.65 -3.97
C LEU A 150 -7.86 -9.54 -4.91
N LYS A 151 -8.39 -10.67 -4.42
CA LYS A 151 -9.29 -11.53 -5.21
C LYS A 151 -10.58 -10.82 -5.61
N GLU A 152 -11.13 -9.98 -4.73
CA GLU A 152 -12.33 -9.20 -5.01
C GLU A 152 -12.09 -8.10 -6.06
N GLN A 153 -10.98 -7.37 -5.93
CA GLN A 153 -10.70 -6.18 -6.74
C GLN A 153 -9.95 -6.47 -8.04
N GLU A 154 -9.00 -7.41 -8.02
CA GLU A 154 -8.13 -7.76 -9.14
C GLU A 154 -7.92 -9.28 -9.24
N PRO A 155 -8.96 -10.06 -9.59
CA PRO A 155 -8.90 -11.53 -9.60
C PRO A 155 -7.87 -12.09 -10.59
N GLU A 156 -7.64 -11.41 -11.73
CA GLU A 156 -6.61 -11.80 -12.69
C GLU A 156 -5.20 -11.64 -12.11
N GLU A 157 -5.00 -10.62 -11.28
CA GLU A 157 -3.73 -10.34 -10.62
C GLU A 157 -3.49 -11.32 -9.46
N ALA A 158 -4.52 -11.62 -8.67
CA ALA A 158 -4.46 -12.70 -7.67
C ALA A 158 -4.04 -14.03 -8.33
N ALA A 159 -4.65 -14.37 -9.47
CA ALA A 159 -4.31 -15.57 -10.22
C ALA A 159 -2.86 -15.54 -10.76
N ARG A 160 -2.37 -14.40 -11.27
CA ARG A 160 -0.96 -14.23 -11.69
C ARG A 160 0.01 -14.55 -10.55
N LEU A 161 -0.37 -14.21 -9.33
CA LEU A 161 0.43 -14.40 -8.13
C LEU A 161 0.24 -15.76 -7.44
N GLY A 162 -0.64 -16.62 -7.97
CA GLY A 162 -0.95 -17.92 -7.37
C GLY A 162 -1.73 -17.84 -6.07
N ILE A 163 -2.55 -16.79 -5.92
CA ILE A 163 -3.44 -16.58 -4.78
C ILE A 163 -4.84 -17.08 -5.17
N GLU A 164 -5.27 -18.19 -4.58
CA GLU A 164 -6.58 -18.84 -4.82
C GLU A 164 -7.64 -18.50 -3.74
#